data_AF-A0A838YNY6-F1
#
_entry.id   AF-A0A838YNY6-F1
#
_cell.length_a   1.000
_cell.length_b   1.000
_cell.length_c   1.000
_cell.angle_alpha   90.00
_cell.angle_beta   90.00
_cell.angle_gamma   90.00
#
_symmetry.space_group_name_H-M   'P 1'
#
loop_
_entity.id
_entity.type
_entity.pdbx_description
1 polymer ?
#
loop_
_entity_poly.entity_id
_entity_poly.type
_entity_poly.pdbx_seq_one_letter_code
_entity_poly.pdbx_strand_id
1 'polypeptide(L)'
;YVLVKVLQPGYFARENTKTPMLIAGVTVIVNIVFSIILFDSLGHIGIAIATSIAAWVNVALLLFGLRNFWKPDARLKSRMPKIFIASAVMGLSLWILHKTIKEMFNHDFWLRLGGVSILVIFGITIYFFIAFKLKASSLKELKADFKKS
;
A
#
# COMPACT_ATOMS: atom_id res chain seq x y z
N TYR A 1 -0.55 -6.55 1.07
CA TYR A 1 -1.83 -7.00 1.67
C TYR A 1 -3.07 -6.56 0.92
N VAL A 2 -3.34 -5.26 0.75
CA VAL A 2 -4.58 -4.79 0.06
C VAL A 2 -4.67 -5.32 -1.38
N LEU A 3 -3.57 -5.27 -2.13
CA LEU A 3 -3.56 -5.69 -3.53
C LEU A 3 -3.86 -7.20 -3.72
N VAL A 4 -3.44 -8.05 -2.76
CA VAL A 4 -3.76 -9.48 -2.77
C VAL A 4 -5.28 -9.70 -2.65
N LYS A 5 -5.96 -8.97 -1.76
CA LYS A 5 -7.43 -9.06 -1.59
C LYS A 5 -8.19 -8.63 -2.85
N VAL A 6 -7.63 -7.71 -3.64
CA VAL A 6 -8.23 -7.26 -4.91
C VAL A 6 -8.03 -8.29 -6.02
N LEU A 7 -6.91 -9.03 -6.01
CA LEU A 7 -6.57 -10.01 -7.05
C LEU A 7 -7.24 -11.39 -6.81
N GLN A 8 -7.47 -11.77 -5.55
CA GLN A 8 -8.07 -13.05 -5.19
C GLN A 8 -9.43 -13.34 -5.86
N PRO A 9 -10.42 -12.41 -5.89
CA PRO A 9 -11.68 -12.62 -6.59
C PRO A 9 -11.52 -12.94 -8.09
N GLY A 10 -10.47 -12.43 -8.73
CA GLY A 10 -10.18 -12.71 -10.14
C GLY A 10 -9.81 -14.17 -10.42
N TYR A 11 -9.30 -14.89 -9.42
CA TYR A 11 -9.05 -16.32 -9.48
C TYR A 11 -10.28 -17.15 -9.09
N PHE A 12 -11.03 -16.71 -8.08
CA PHE A 12 -12.28 -17.38 -7.67
C PHE A 12 -13.36 -17.33 -8.75
N ALA A 13 -13.49 -16.21 -9.47
CA ALA A 13 -14.40 -16.08 -10.62
C ALA A 13 -14.07 -17.03 -11.78
N ARG A 14 -12.90 -17.69 -11.75
CA ARG A 14 -12.43 -18.65 -12.75
C ARG A 14 -12.40 -20.08 -12.22
N GLU A 15 -13.05 -20.32 -11.08
CA GLU A 15 -13.04 -21.60 -10.36
C GLU A 15 -11.62 -22.11 -10.01
N ASN A 16 -10.61 -21.25 -10.10
CA ASN A 16 -9.22 -21.62 -9.84
C ASN A 16 -8.85 -21.23 -8.40
N THR A 17 -9.14 -22.13 -7.47
CA THR A 17 -8.78 -22.01 -6.05
C THR A 17 -7.37 -22.52 -5.75
N LYS A 18 -6.83 -23.40 -6.60
CA LYS A 18 -5.53 -24.06 -6.39
C LYS A 18 -4.36 -23.10 -6.58
N THR A 19 -4.38 -22.27 -7.61
CA THR A 19 -3.27 -21.34 -7.90
C THR A 19 -3.05 -20.31 -6.79
N PRO A 20 -4.07 -19.62 -6.25
CA PRO A 20 -3.89 -18.73 -5.10
C PRO A 20 -3.33 -19.42 -3.86
N MET A 21 -3.75 -20.67 -3.60
CA MET A 21 -3.29 -21.44 -2.45
C MET A 21 -1.81 -21.85 -2.57
N LEU A 22 -1.36 -22.26 -3.76
CA LEU A 22 0.05 -22.55 -4.02
C LEU A 22 0.92 -21.28 -3.89
N ILE A 23 0.47 -20.16 -4.43
CA ILE A 23 1.17 -18.87 -4.32
C ILE A 23 1.28 -18.42 -2.85
N ALA A 24 0.22 -18.62 -2.06
CA ALA A 24 0.27 -18.36 -0.62
C ALA A 24 1.32 -19.23 0.09
N GLY A 25 1.40 -20.52 -0.27
CA GLY A 25 2.45 -21.42 0.24
C GLY A 25 3.86 -20.93 -0.09
N VAL A 26 4.13 -20.59 -1.36
CA VAL A 26 5.42 -20.01 -1.77
C VAL A 26 5.72 -18.72 -1.01
N THR A 27 4.71 -17.87 -0.81
CA THR A 27 4.85 -16.62 -0.05
C THR A 27 5.29 -16.86 1.40
N VAL A 28 4.71 -17.86 2.07
CA VAL A 28 5.07 -18.21 3.45
C VAL A 28 6.49 -18.74 3.51
N ILE A 29 6.89 -19.60 2.57
CA ILE A 29 8.25 -20.13 2.49
C ILE A 29 9.26 -18.97 2.31
N VAL A 30 8.99 -18.06 1.36
CA VAL A 30 9.83 -16.88 1.14
C VAL A 30 9.92 -16.03 2.40
N ASN A 31 8.80 -15.78 3.10
CA ASN A 31 8.81 -15.02 4.35
C ASN A 31 9.72 -15.68 5.39
N ILE A 32 9.60 -16.99 5.61
CA ILE A 32 10.37 -17.72 6.62
C ILE A 32 11.87 -17.68 6.27
N VAL A 33 12.22 -17.98 5.01
CA VAL A 33 13.61 -17.96 4.55
C VAL A 33 14.23 -16.57 4.73
N PHE A 34 13.57 -15.51 4.27
CA PHE A 34 14.07 -14.15 4.44
C PHE A 34 14.08 -13.74 5.92
N SER A 35 13.09 -14.15 6.71
CA SER A 35 13.06 -13.82 8.13
C SER A 35 14.27 -14.39 8.84
N ILE A 36 14.62 -15.67 8.60
CA ILE A 36 15.79 -16.30 9.20
C ILE A 36 17.09 -15.61 8.76
N ILE A 37 17.25 -15.35 7.46
CA ILE A 37 18.45 -14.70 6.91
C ILE A 37 18.61 -13.28 7.45
N LEU A 38 17.53 -12.49 7.47
CA LEU A 38 17.59 -11.09 7.91
C LEU A 38 17.57 -10.95 9.43
N PHE A 39 17.09 -11.95 10.18
CA PHE A 39 17.06 -11.89 11.64
C PHE A 39 18.48 -11.82 12.22
N ASP A 40 19.43 -12.54 11.63
CA ASP A 40 20.81 -12.54 12.10
C ASP A 40 21.47 -11.15 11.94
N SER A 41 21.16 -10.43 10.86
CA SER A 41 21.75 -9.11 10.59
C SER A 41 20.96 -7.93 11.16
N LEU A 42 19.63 -7.99 11.19
CA LEU A 42 18.73 -6.86 11.48
C LEU A 42 17.77 -7.12 12.65
N GLY A 43 17.85 -8.30 13.28
CA GLY A 43 16.96 -8.71 14.38
C GLY A 43 15.48 -8.64 13.99
N HIS A 44 14.67 -8.10 14.90
CA HIS A 44 13.23 -7.87 14.72
C HIS A 44 12.84 -7.03 13.49
N ILE A 45 13.69 -6.09 13.05
CA ILE A 45 13.44 -5.29 11.82
C ILE A 45 13.52 -6.18 10.58
N GLY A 46 14.39 -7.18 10.60
CA GLY A 46 14.54 -8.16 9.53
C GLY A 46 13.24 -8.91 9.22
N ILE A 47 12.46 -9.24 10.25
CA ILE A 47 11.15 -9.93 10.10
C ILE A 47 10.14 -9.03 9.38
N ALA A 48 10.12 -7.73 9.70
CA ALA A 48 9.22 -6.77 9.04
C ALA A 48 9.57 -6.60 7.55
N ILE A 49 10.86 -6.58 7.22
CA ILE A 49 11.34 -6.51 5.84
C ILE A 49 11.00 -7.80 5.09
N ALA A 50 11.27 -8.97 5.68
CA ALA A 50 10.92 -10.26 5.10
C ALA A 50 9.42 -10.37 4.82
N THR A 51 8.59 -9.86 5.72
CA THR A 51 7.13 -9.80 5.56
C THR A 51 6.71 -8.91 4.41
N SER A 52 7.37 -7.76 4.24
CA SER A 52 7.13 -6.86 3.12
C SER A 52 7.55 -7.48 1.78
N ILE A 53 8.71 -8.14 1.73
CA ILE A 53 9.21 -8.85 0.55
C ILE A 53 8.25 -9.96 0.14
N ALA A 54 7.85 -10.81 1.09
CA ALA A 54 6.90 -11.89 0.85
C ALA A 54 5.57 -11.35 0.29
N ALA A 55 5.04 -10.25 0.85
CA ALA A 55 3.82 -9.64 0.34
C ALA A 55 3.96 -9.15 -1.12
N TRP A 56 5.11 -8.61 -1.51
CA TRP A 56 5.40 -8.23 -2.89
C TRP A 56 5.54 -9.43 -3.83
N VAL A 57 6.21 -10.49 -3.38
CA VAL A 57 6.32 -11.76 -4.13
C VAL A 57 4.93 -12.34 -4.40
N ASN A 58 4.05 -12.35 -3.40
CA ASN A 58 2.67 -12.82 -3.54
C ASN A 58 1.92 -12.04 -4.63
N VAL A 59 1.97 -10.70 -4.55
CA VAL A 59 1.37 -9.81 -5.54
C VAL A 59 1.92 -10.07 -6.94
N ALA A 60 3.24 -10.20 -7.08
CA ALA A 60 3.89 -10.43 -8.35
C ALA A 60 3.45 -11.76 -8.99
N LEU A 61 3.39 -12.83 -8.20
CA LEU A 61 2.95 -14.15 -8.66
C LEU A 61 1.47 -14.15 -9.08
N LEU A 62 0.59 -13.48 -8.32
CA LEU A 62 -0.83 -13.33 -8.68
C LEU A 62 -1.02 -12.49 -9.94
N LEU A 63 -0.29 -11.39 -10.08
CA LEU A 63 -0.33 -10.57 -11.29
C LEU A 63 0.19 -11.34 -12.51
N PHE A 64 1.26 -12.11 -12.35
CA PHE A 64 1.83 -12.92 -13.42
C PHE A 64 0.87 -14.02 -13.88
N GLY A 65 0.21 -14.71 -12.96
CA GLY A 65 -0.79 -15.73 -13.32
C GLY A 65 -2.03 -15.14 -13.98
N LEU A 66 -2.37 -13.88 -13.71
CA LEU A 66 -3.46 -13.15 -14.36
C LEU A 66 -3.02 -12.40 -15.62
N ARG A 67 -1.74 -12.37 -16.00
CA ARG A 67 -1.21 -11.49 -17.08
C ARG A 67 -1.90 -11.66 -18.43
N ASN A 68 -2.34 -12.88 -18.75
CA ASN A 68 -3.00 -13.20 -20.03
C ASN A 68 -4.48 -12.78 -20.05
N PHE A 69 -5.04 -12.47 -18.88
CA PHE A 69 -6.45 -12.22 -18.66
C PHE A 69 -6.72 -10.82 -18.09
N TRP A 70 -5.68 -10.16 -17.59
CA TRP A 70 -5.73 -8.83 -17.02
C TRP A 70 -5.05 -7.86 -17.98
N LYS A 71 -5.87 -7.08 -18.69
CA LYS A 71 -5.38 -5.89 -19.39
C LYS A 71 -5.46 -4.72 -18.41
N PRO A 72 -4.34 -4.04 -18.09
CA PRO A 72 -4.40 -2.85 -17.26
C PRO A 72 -5.28 -1.80 -17.96
N ASP A 73 -6.43 -1.52 -17.35
CA ASP A 73 -7.37 -0.50 -17.82
C ASP A 73 -6.62 0.83 -18.01
N ALA A 74 -6.93 1.58 -19.07
CA ALA A 74 -6.37 2.91 -19.33
C ALA A 74 -6.58 3.84 -18.13
N ARG A 75 -7.65 3.62 -17.36
CA ARG A 75 -7.90 4.29 -16.08
C ARG A 75 -6.82 4.00 -15.04
N LEU A 76 -6.43 2.73 -14.87
CA LEU A 76 -5.39 2.33 -13.93
C LEU A 76 -4.04 2.95 -14.32
N LYS A 77 -3.68 2.90 -15.60
CA LYS A 77 -2.43 3.50 -16.10
C LYS A 77 -2.36 5.01 -15.87
N SER A 78 -3.46 5.75 -16.03
CA SER A 78 -3.48 7.20 -15.78
C SER A 78 -3.51 7.59 -14.30
N ARG A 79 -4.04 6.72 -13.43
CA ARG A 79 -4.19 6.99 -11.99
C ARG A 79 -2.95 6.60 -11.18
N MET A 80 -2.25 5.54 -11.58
CA MET A 80 -1.04 5.07 -10.89
C MET A 80 0.01 6.17 -10.66
N PRO A 81 0.43 6.97 -11.67
CA PRO A 81 1.41 8.02 -11.45
C PRO A 81 0.87 9.16 -10.57
N LYS A 82 -0.43 9.47 -10.65
CA LYS A 82 -1.06 10.51 -9.83
C LYS A 82 -1.07 10.15 -8.35
N ILE A 83 -1.39 8.89 -8.03
CA ILE A 83 -1.35 8.38 -6.65
C ILE A 83 0.09 8.38 -6.14
N PHE A 84 1.05 7.98 -6.98
CA PHE A 84 2.46 8.00 -6.61
C PHE A 84 2.95 9.43 -6.29
N ILE A 85 2.59 10.42 -7.10
CA ILE A 85 2.92 11.83 -6.85
C ILE A 85 2.25 12.32 -5.57
N ALA A 86 0.97 12.01 -5.35
CA ALA A 86 0.27 12.42 -4.12
C ALA A 86 0.93 11.84 -2.86
N SER A 87 1.29 10.56 -2.89
CA SER A 87 1.99 9.90 -1.79
C SER A 87 3.40 10.45 -1.57
N ALA A 88 4.14 10.76 -2.64
CA ALA A 88 5.47 11.33 -2.55
C ALA A 88 5.45 12.73 -1.91
N VAL A 89 4.52 13.59 -2.34
CA VAL A 89 4.39 14.95 -1.77
C VAL A 89 3.92 14.88 -0.32
N MET A 90 2.98 13.99 0.02
CA MET A 90 2.59 13.75 1.41
C MET A 90 3.79 13.32 2.26
N GLY A 91 4.58 12.35 1.79
CA GLY A 91 5.78 11.86 2.49
C GLY A 91 6.80 12.98 2.72
N LEU A 92 7.07 13.79 1.70
CA LEU A 92 7.98 14.94 1.81
C LEU A 92 7.45 15.98 2.83
N SER A 93 6.16 16.28 2.78
CA SER A 93 5.54 17.26 3.68
C SER A 93 5.57 16.79 5.13
N LEU A 94 5.29 15.51 5.37
CA LEU A 94 5.41 14.90 6.70
C LEU A 94 6.86 14.88 7.19
N TRP A 95 7.83 14.64 6.31
CA TRP A 95 9.24 14.66 6.68
C TRP A 95 9.69 16.05 7.14
N ILE A 96 9.26 17.10 6.43
CA ILE A 96 9.52 18.49 6.83
C ILE A 96 8.83 18.79 8.17
N LEU A 97 7.55 18.46 8.30
CA LEU A 97 6.79 18.71 9.53
C LEU A 97 7.41 17.99 10.73
N HIS A 98 7.79 16.72 10.57
CA HIS A 98 8.45 15.93 11.61
C HIS A 98 9.76 16.58 12.09
N LYS A 99 10.53 17.21 11.19
CA LYS A 99 11.74 17.96 11.58
C LYS A 99 11.42 19.19 12.43
N THR A 100 10.31 19.89 12.14
CA THR A 100 9.86 21.06 12.91
C THR A 100 9.31 20.68 14.28
N ILE A 101 8.55 19.58 14.38
CA ILE A 101 7.96 19.14 15.66
C ILE A 101 8.84 18.12 16.41
N LYS A 102 10.10 17.96 16.02
CA LYS A 102 11.02 16.95 16.56
C LYS A 102 11.17 17.05 18.09
N GLU A 103 11.12 18.27 18.64
CA GLU A 103 11.21 18.50 20.08
C GLU A 103 10.04 17.87 20.84
N MET A 104 8.84 17.83 20.27
CA MET A 104 7.66 17.18 20.87
C MET A 104 7.84 15.67 21.08
N PHE A 105 8.75 15.03 20.33
CA PHE A 105 9.04 13.59 20.42
C PHE A 105 10.05 13.23 21.52
N ASN A 106 10.80 14.21 22.04
CA ASN A 106 11.79 13.99 23.10
C ASN A 106 11.24 14.20 24.51
N HIS A 107 10.01 14.71 24.62
CA HIS A 107 9.34 15.00 25.88
C HIS A 107 8.35 13.90 26.29
N ASP A 108 7.56 14.20 27.32
CA ASP A 108 6.57 13.35 27.97
C ASP A 108 5.61 12.64 26.99
N PHE A 109 5.07 11.49 27.40
CA PHE A 109 4.25 10.62 26.56
C PHE A 109 3.09 11.37 25.86
N TRP A 110 2.46 12.31 26.56
CA TRP A 110 1.35 13.11 26.05
C TRP A 110 1.73 14.05 24.90
N LEU A 111 2.93 14.66 24.95
CA LEU A 111 3.44 15.52 23.88
C LEU A 111 3.76 14.70 22.63
N ARG A 112 4.32 13.51 22.82
CA ARG A 112 4.57 12.57 21.72
C ARG A 112 3.27 12.11 21.06
N LEU A 113 2.23 11.83 21.85
CA LEU A 113 0.91 11.49 21.34
C LEU A 113 0.33 12.65 20.49
N GLY A 114 0.41 13.88 21.00
CA GLY A 114 0.00 15.07 20.26
C GLY A 114 0.76 15.26 18.95
N GLY A 115 2.09 15.08 18.95
CA GLY A 115 2.91 15.16 17.75
C GLY A 115 2.53 14.13 16.68
N VAL A 116 2.25 12.89 17.10
CA VAL A 116 1.75 11.83 16.20
C VAL A 116 0.37 12.19 15.64
N SER A 117 -0.55 12.68 16.48
CA SER A 117 -1.89 13.10 16.03
C SER A 117 -1.82 14.22 14.99
N ILE A 118 -0.95 15.22 15.19
CA ILE A 118 -0.73 16.32 14.25
C ILE A 118 -0.22 15.77 12.91
N LEU A 119 0.78 14.89 12.92
CA LEU A 119 1.31 14.26 11.70
C LEU A 119 0.22 13.49 10.95
N VAL A 120 -0.61 12.72 11.66
CA VAL A 120 -1.68 11.93 11.02
C VAL A 120 -2.71 12.84 10.38
N ILE A 121 -3.23 13.84 11.11
CA ILE A 121 -4.24 14.77 10.59
C ILE A 121 -3.69 15.54 9.39
N PHE A 122 -2.47 16.07 9.51
CA PHE A 122 -1.82 16.82 8.42
C PHE A 122 -1.58 15.96 7.18
N GLY A 123 -1.09 14.73 7.37
CA GLY A 123 -0.88 13.78 6.28
C GLY A 123 -2.17 13.46 5.53
N ILE A 124 -3.26 13.21 6.28
CA ILE A 124 -4.60 13.01 5.71
C ILE A 124 -5.01 14.23 4.88
N THR A 125 -4.92 15.44 5.45
CA THR A 125 -5.31 16.68 4.75
C THR A 125 -4.51 16.88 3.46
N ILE A 126 -3.19 16.71 3.49
CA ILE A 126 -2.35 16.86 2.30
C ILE A 126 -2.67 15.81 1.24
N TYR A 127 -2.77 14.55 1.63
CA TYR A 127 -3.08 13.48 0.69
C TYR A 127 -4.41 13.73 -0.02
N PHE A 128 -5.47 14.05 0.74
CA PHE A 128 -6.77 14.36 0.16
C PHE A 128 -6.70 15.59 -0.75
N PHE A 129 -6.08 16.68 -0.31
CA PHE A 129 -5.98 17.90 -1.10
C PHE A 129 -5.28 17.66 -2.45
N ILE A 130 -4.17 16.91 -2.45
CA ILE A 130 -3.43 16.62 -3.68
C ILE A 130 -4.18 15.60 -4.55
N ALA A 131 -4.77 14.56 -3.95
CA ALA A 131 -5.57 13.58 -4.69
C ALA A 131 -6.78 14.23 -5.39
N PHE A 132 -7.45 15.18 -4.72
CA PHE A 132 -8.54 15.98 -5.31
C PHE A 132 -8.04 16.88 -6.44
N LYS A 133 -6.92 17.60 -6.24
CA LYS A 133 -6.32 18.44 -7.29
C LYS A 133 -5.91 17.65 -8.53
N LEU A 134 -5.35 16.45 -8.35
CA LEU A 134 -4.93 15.57 -9.44
C LEU A 134 -6.10 14.85 -10.14
N LYS A 135 -7.35 15.04 -9.66
CA LYS A 135 -8.55 14.30 -10.09
C LYS A 135 -8.33 12.77 -10.08
N ALA A 136 -7.56 12.26 -9.11
CA ALA A 136 -7.28 10.83 -8.98
C ALA A 136 -8.51 10.05 -8.47
N SER A 137 -9.39 10.74 -7.75
CA SER A 137 -10.75 10.31 -7.37
C SER A 137 -11.75 11.12 -8.20
N SER A 138 -12.20 10.52 -9.29
CA SER A 138 -13.26 11.10 -10.11
C SER A 138 -14.58 11.09 -9.34
N LEU A 139 -14.86 12.16 -8.59
CA LEU A 139 -16.21 12.47 -8.08
C LEU A 139 -17.25 12.50 -9.23
N LYS A 140 -16.82 12.71 -10.48
CA LYS A 140 -17.67 12.60 -11.67
C LYS A 140 -17.98 11.15 -12.08
N GLU A 141 -17.11 10.18 -11.81
CA GLU A 141 -17.36 8.75 -12.09
C GLU A 141 -18.20 8.10 -10.99
N LEU A 142 -17.98 8.47 -9.73
CA LEU A 142 -18.81 8.00 -8.61
C LEU A 142 -20.27 8.45 -8.78
N LYS A 143 -20.49 9.62 -9.40
CA LYS A 143 -21.81 10.12 -9.79
C LYS A 143 -22.36 9.50 -11.10
N ALA A 144 -21.50 8.94 -11.96
CA ALA A 144 -21.91 8.30 -13.21
C ALA A 144 -22.31 6.83 -12.99
N ASP A 145 -21.63 6.12 -12.09
CA ASP A 145 -21.98 4.73 -11.72
C ASP A 145 -23.31 4.68 -10.94
N PHE A 146 -23.59 5.68 -10.10
CA PHE A 146 -24.91 5.83 -9.45
C PHE A 146 -26.05 6.23 -10.40
N LYS A 147 -25.76 6.73 -11.61
CA LYS A 147 -26.79 7.12 -12.59
C LYS A 147 -27.14 5.97 -13.57
N LYS A 148 -26.46 4.83 -13.46
CA LYS A 148 -26.69 3.63 -14.28
C LYS A 148 -27.32 2.46 -13.49
N SER A 149 -27.67 2.67 -12.23
CA SER A 149 -28.47 1.72 -11.43
C SER A 149 -29.90 2.19 -11.28
#